data_AF-A0A650MAI6-F1
#
_entry.id   AF-A0A650MAI6-F1
#
_cell.length_a   1.000
_cell.length_b   1.000
_cell.length_c   1.000
_cell.angle_alpha   90.00
_cell.angle_beta   90.00
_cell.angle_gamma   90.00
#
_symmetry.space_group_name_H-M   'P 1'
#
loop_
_entity.id
_entity.type
_entity.pdbx_description
1 polymer ?
#
loop_
_entity_poly.entity_id
_entity_poly.type
_entity_poly.pdbx_seq_one_letter_code
_entity_poly.pdbx_strand_id
1 'polypeptide(L)' 'MKKLIFGGIMFFSGFAGILMLIGISTLYPYSFEYTTTRFFGFLQDSHTVLPFIIFAVLCFWGGIIAWNASYK' A
#
# COMPACT_ATOMS: atom_id res chain seq x y z
N MET A 1 9.47 4.44 22.53
CA MET A 1 9.40 5.71 21.76
C MET A 1 10.03 5.62 20.36
N LYS A 2 11.36 5.54 20.18
CA LYS A 2 11.99 5.58 18.82
C LYS A 2 11.49 4.49 17.85
N LYS A 3 11.29 3.26 18.33
CA LYS A 3 10.78 2.13 17.53
C LYS A 3 9.32 2.32 17.11
N LEU A 4 8.49 2.91 17.98
CA LEU A 4 7.10 3.22 17.69
C LEU A 4 6.98 4.25 16.57
N ILE A 5 7.76 5.34 16.64
CA ILE A 5 7.78 6.38 15.61
C ILE A 5 8.26 5.80 14.27
N PHE A 6 9.31 4.99 14.28
CA PHE A 6 9.81 4.34 13.06
C PHE A 6 8.77 3.40 12.43
N GLY A 7 8.13 2.55 13.23
CA GLY A 7 7.05 1.68 12.76
C GLY A 7 5.86 2.46 12.21
N GLY A 8 5.47 3.54 12.88
CA GLY A 8 4.43 4.46 12.41
C GLY A 8 4.78 5.09 11.06
N ILE A 9 5.99 5.64 10.91
CA ILE A 9 6.45 6.24 9.64
C ILE A 9 6.43 5.21 8.51
N MET A 10 6.93 3.99 8.75
CA MET A 10 6.88 2.90 7.77
C MET A 10 5.45 2.51 7.38
N PHE A 11 4.55 2.47 8.37
CA PHE A 11 3.15 2.14 8.11
C PHE A 11 2.48 3.21 7.26
N PHE A 12 2.61 4.48 7.65
CA PHE A 12 1.98 5.59 6.96
C PHE A 12 2.56 5.82 5.56
N SER A 13 3.86 5.56 5.34
CA SER A 13 4.47 5.65 4.00
C SER A 13 3.94 4.56 3.05
N GLY A 14 3.85 3.32 3.52
CA GLY A 14 3.19 2.24 2.77
C GLY A 14 1.72 2.57 2.49
N PHE A 15 1.01 3.10 3.49
CA PHE A 15 -0.41 3.41 3.36
C PHE A 15 -0.66 4.53 2.34
N ALA A 16 0.16 5.59 2.39
CA ALA A 16 0.13 6.66 1.40
C ALA A 16 0.41 6.15 -0.02
N GLY A 17 1.37 5.23 -0.19
CA GLY A 17 1.65 4.58 -1.47
C GLY A 17 0.46 3.79 -2.03
N ILE A 18 -0.23 3.02 -1.17
CA ILE A 18 -1.44 2.29 -1.57
C ILE A 18 -2.56 3.27 -1.95
N LEU A 19 -2.79 4.33 -1.17
CA LEU A 19 -3.79 5.35 -1.50
C LEU A 19 -3.49 6.06 -2.82
N MET A 20 -2.22 6.33 -3.12
CA MET A 20 -1.81 6.90 -4.40
C MET A 20 -2.13 5.96 -5.57
N LEU A 21 -1.85 4.66 -5.44
CA LEU A 21 -2.19 3.68 -6.48
C LEU A 21 -3.70 3.58 -6.70
N ILE A 22 -4.49 3.62 -5.62
CA ILE A 22 -5.95 3.65 -5.71
C ILE A 22 -6.41 4.93 -6.42
N GLY A 23 -5.89 6.09 -6.04
CA GLY A 23 -6.24 7.37 -6.66
C GLY A 23 -5.87 7.44 -8.15
N ILE A 24 -4.74 6.85 -8.55
CA ILE A 24 -4.38 6.75 -9.98
C ILE A 24 -5.36 5.83 -10.71
N SER A 25 -5.73 4.70 -10.10
CA SER A 25 -6.68 3.76 -10.71
C SER A 25 -8.07 4.38 -10.95
N THR A 26 -8.50 5.35 -10.13
CA THR A 26 -9.78 6.04 -10.31
C THR A 26 -9.73 7.16 -11.34
N LEU A 27 -8.55 7.73 -11.61
CA LEU A 27 -8.35 8.75 -12.65
C LEU A 27 -8.34 8.16 -14.08
N TYR A 28 -8.05 6.87 -14.22
CA TYR A 28 -8.06 6.15 -15.52
C TYR A 28 -9.07 4.99 -15.52
N PRO A 29 -10.39 5.28 -15.45
CA PRO A 29 -11.40 4.26 -15.22
C PRO A 29 -11.72 3.36 -16.43
N TYR A 30 -11.37 3.77 -17.65
CA TYR A 30 -11.78 3.09 -18.90
C TYR A 30 -10.74 2.10 -19.47
N SER A 31 -9.55 2.00 -18.87
CA SER A 31 -8.47 1.15 -19.39
C SER A 31 -8.52 -0.32 -18.92
N PHE A 32 -9.42 -0.67 -17.98
CA PHE A 32 -9.36 -1.96 -17.24
C PHE A 32 -10.70 -2.71 -17.21
N GLU A 33 -11.47 -2.66 -18.30
CA GLU A 33 -12.85 -3.19 -18.40
C GLU A 33 -13.00 -4.72 -18.25
N TYR A 34 -11.91 -5.50 -18.31
CA TYR A 34 -11.98 -6.98 -18.45
C TYR A 34 -11.69 -7.78 -17.18
N THR A 35 -11.49 -7.16 -16.01
CA THR A 35 -11.17 -7.85 -14.75
C THR A 35 -12.21 -7.64 -13.67
N THR A 36 -12.45 -8.68 -12.86
CA THR A 36 -13.46 -8.79 -11.78
C THR A 36 -13.37 -7.68 -10.73
N THR A 37 -12.24 -6.99 -10.67
CA THR A 37 -11.99 -5.83 -9.80
C THR A 37 -11.08 -4.85 -10.54
N ARG A 38 -11.61 -3.66 -10.86
CA ARG A 38 -10.89 -2.59 -11.60
C ARG A 38 -9.50 -2.28 -11.06
N PHE A 39 -9.33 -2.30 -9.73
CA PHE A 39 -8.05 -2.03 -9.08
C PHE A 39 -7.01 -3.13 -9.37
N PHE A 40 -7.38 -4.41 -9.30
CA PHE A 40 -6.44 -5.49 -9.61
C PHE A 40 -6.11 -5.57 -11.10
N GLY A 41 -7.07 -5.23 -11.97
CA GLY A 41 -6.81 -5.01 -13.40
C GLY A 41 -5.76 -3.92 -13.63
N PHE A 42 -5.96 -2.75 -13.02
CA PHE A 42 -4.98 -1.66 -13.04
C PHE A 42 -3.59 -2.12 -12.58
N LEU A 43 -3.51 -2.87 -11.48
CA LEU A 43 -2.24 -3.36 -10.97
C LEU A 43 -1.51 -4.22 -12.00
N GLN A 44 -2.23 -5.15 -12.63
CA GLN A 44 -1.69 -6.11 -13.58
C GLN A 44 -1.30 -5.44 -14.91
N ASP A 45 -2.19 -4.63 -15.48
CA ASP A 45 -2.01 -4.02 -16.80
C ASP A 45 -1.04 -2.83 -16.78
N SER A 46 -0.95 -2.12 -15.65
CA SER A 46 -0.01 -0.99 -15.50
C SER A 46 1.35 -1.40 -14.92
N HIS A 47 1.61 -2.71 -14.76
CA HIS A 47 2.82 -3.25 -14.13
C HIS A 47 3.10 -2.68 -12.72
N THR A 48 2.06 -2.26 -11.99
CA THR A 48 2.17 -1.66 -10.65
C THR A 48 1.97 -2.68 -9.51
N VAL A 49 1.83 -3.97 -9.82
CA VAL A 49 1.79 -5.09 -8.85
C VAL A 49 2.99 -5.05 -7.89
N LEU A 50 4.21 -4.89 -8.41
CA LEU A 50 5.43 -4.86 -7.58
C LEU A 50 5.44 -3.67 -6.60
N PRO A 51 5.21 -2.41 -7.05
CA PRO A 51 5.00 -1.28 -6.15
C PRO A 51 3.94 -1.52 -5.07
N PHE A 52 2.80 -2.09 -5.45
CA PHE A 52 1.72 -2.42 -4.50
C PHE A 52 2.18 -3.40 -3.42
N ILE A 53 2.89 -4.47 -3.80
CA ILE A 53 3.44 -5.45 -2.86
C ILE A 53 4.43 -4.77 -1.90
N ILE A 54 5.32 -3.91 -2.40
CA ILE A 54 6.30 -3.19 -1.56
C ILE A 54 5.58 -2.33 -0.52
N PHE A 55 4.56 -1.57 -0.92
CA PHE A 55 3.79 -0.75 0.01
C PHE A 55 3.00 -1.58 1.02
N ALA A 56 2.42 -2.72 0.60
CA ALA A 56 1.74 -3.65 1.49
C ALA A 56 2.70 -4.25 2.54
N VAL A 57 3.92 -4.62 2.13
CA VAL A 57 4.97 -5.12 3.03
C VAL A 57 5.41 -4.03 4.01
N LEU A 58 5.57 -2.78 3.56
CA LEU A 58 5.89 -1.64 4.42
C LEU A 58 4.80 -1.39 5.48
N CYS A 59 3.52 -1.45 5.09
CA CYS A 59 2.40 -1.38 6.03
C CYS A 59 2.47 -2.52 7.05
N PHE A 60 2.65 -3.75 6.58
CA PHE A 60 2.64 -4.92 7.46
C PHE A 60 3.78 -4.88 8.48
N TRP A 61 5.02 -4.65 8.02
CA TRP A 61 6.19 -4.55 8.89
C TRP A 61 6.16 -3.32 9.80
N GLY A 62 5.74 -2.16 9.26
CA GLY A 62 5.57 -0.94 10.06
C GLY A 62 4.55 -1.14 11.19
N GLY A 63 3.43 -1.80 10.88
CA GLY A 63 2.40 -2.18 11.85
C GLY A 63 2.93 -3.12 12.94
N ILE A 64 3.68 -4.17 12.56
CA ILE A 64 4.29 -5.10 13.52
C ILE A 64 5.29 -4.39 14.45
N ILE A 65 6.13 -3.50 13.89
CA ILE A 65 7.14 -2.76 14.66
C ILE A 65 6.46 -1.80 15.64
N ALA A 66 5.43 -1.08 15.18
CA ALA A 66 4.66 -0.17 16.02
C ALA A 66 3.93 -0.92 17.14
N TRP A 67 3.26 -2.03 16.81
CA TRP A 67 2.58 -2.90 17.76
C TRP A 67 3.53 -3.40 18.84
N ASN A 68 4.63 -4.03 18.44
CA ASN A 68 5.63 -4.55 19.38
C ASN A 68 6.28 -3.47 20.26
N ALA A 69 6.27 -2.21 19.84
CA ALA A 69 6.80 -1.09 20.61
C ALA A 69 5.74 -0.42 21.53
N SER A 70 4.46 -0.72 21.36
CA SER A 70 3.37 -0.26 22.23
C SER A 70 3.08 -1.23 23.37
N TYR A 71 3.29 -2.53 23.16
CA TYR A 71 3.02 -3.58 24.15
C TYR A 71 4.29 -4.05 24.89
N LYS A 72 5.42 -3.34 24.75
CA LYS A 72 6.66 -3.50 25.51
C LYS A 72 7.11 -2.15 26.07
#